data_AF-D2RGF4-F1
#
_entry.id   AF-D2RGF4-F1
#
_cell.length_a   1.000
_cell.length_b   1.000
_cell.length_c   1.000
_cell.angle_alpha   90.00
_cell.angle_beta   90.00
_cell.angle_gamma   90.00
#
_symmetry.space_group_name_H-M   'P 1'
#
loop_
_entity.id
_entity.type
_entity.pdbx_description
1 polymer ?
#
loop_
_entity_poly.entity_id
_entity_poly.type
_entity_poly.pdbx_seq_one_letter_code
_entity_poly.pdbx_strand_id
1 'polypeptide(L)' 'MDISFDLEYIGGSEENVLDRIISRITEKTGKNAKEVLAEINKKHEELNLLAVEVVALIVAREKGVDISDLIDDVEKKVLG' A
#
# COMPACT_ATOMS: atom_id res chain seq x y z
N MET A 1 -19.24 3.20 3.74
CA MET A 1 -18.88 1.79 3.90
C MET A 1 -17.41 1.82 4.23
N ASP A 2 -17.08 1.74 5.51
CA ASP A 2 -15.71 1.78 6.01
C ASP A 2 -15.56 0.52 6.85
N ILE A 3 -15.04 -0.53 6.23
CA ILE A 3 -14.94 -1.88 6.78
C ILE A 3 -13.54 -2.39 6.43
N SER A 4 -12.52 -1.83 7.09
CA SER A 4 -11.20 -2.45 7.26
C SER A 4 -10.57 -3.11 6.01
N PHE A 5 -10.58 -2.47 4.84
CA PHE A 5 -9.97 -2.93 3.57
C PHE A 5 -10.16 -4.45 3.23
N ASP A 6 -11.20 -5.07 3.79
CA ASP A 6 -11.48 -6.49 3.91
C ASP A 6 -10.32 -7.40 4.39
N LEU A 7 -10.59 -8.11 5.49
CA LEU A 7 -9.74 -9.08 6.22
C LEU A 7 -9.21 -10.28 5.38
N GLU A 8 -9.32 -10.23 4.06
CA GLU A 8 -8.86 -11.23 3.11
C GLU A 8 -8.13 -10.58 1.93
N TYR A 9 -7.06 -9.81 2.18
CA TYR A 9 -6.03 -9.66 1.13
C TYR A 9 -5.37 -11.03 0.90
N ILE A 10 -6.00 -11.80 0.03
CA ILE A 10 -5.50 -12.99 -0.64
C ILE A 10 -4.90 -12.47 -1.95
N GLY A 11 -3.60 -12.17 -1.95
CA GLY A 11 -2.88 -11.46 -3.01
C GLY A 11 -3.45 -11.65 -4.42
N GLY A 12 -3.72 -10.54 -5.09
CA GLY A 12 -4.53 -10.51 -6.31
C GLY A 12 -3.71 -10.08 -7.51
N SER A 13 -3.00 -11.04 -8.12
CA SER A 13 -2.20 -10.89 -9.37
C SER A 13 -1.11 -9.80 -9.34
N GLU A 14 -0.02 -10.01 -10.07
CA GLU A 14 1.09 -9.02 -10.19
C GLU A 14 0.66 -7.66 -10.80
N GLU A 15 -0.58 -7.52 -11.25
CA GLU A 15 -1.12 -6.32 -11.91
C GLU A 15 -1.62 -5.22 -10.96
N ASN A 16 -1.80 -5.47 -9.65
CA ASN A 16 -2.26 -4.43 -8.72
C ASN A 16 -1.09 -3.59 -8.17
N VAL A 17 -1.16 -2.27 -8.34
CA VAL A 17 -0.14 -1.32 -7.85
C VAL A 17 0.06 -1.40 -6.33
N LEU A 18 -0.99 -1.70 -5.56
CA LEU A 18 -0.89 -1.88 -4.12
C LEU A 18 0.00 -3.09 -3.77
N ASP A 19 -0.20 -4.22 -4.46
CA ASP A 19 0.55 -5.46 -4.27
C ASP A 19 2.04 -5.25 -4.58
N ARG A 20 2.34 -4.45 -5.62
CA ARG A 20 3.72 -4.05 -5.96
C ARG A 20 4.36 -3.21 -4.86
N ILE A 21 3.62 -2.25 -4.28
CA ILE A 21 4.11 -1.44 -3.15
C ILE A 21 4.39 -2.33 -1.94
N ILE A 22 3.44 -3.20 -1.56
CA ILE A 22 3.58 -4.12 -0.43
C ILE A 22 4.81 -5.02 -0.63
N SER A 23 4.96 -5.64 -1.81
CA SER A 23 6.08 -6.50 -2.14
C SER A 23 7.43 -5.80 -1.91
N ARG A 24 7.60 -4.57 -2.39
CA ARG A 24 8.84 -3.82 -2.18
C ARG A 24 9.12 -3.50 -0.71
N ILE A 25 8.08 -3.18 0.06
CA ILE A 25 8.25 -2.96 1.51
C ILE A 25 8.68 -4.26 2.18
N THR A 26 8.09 -5.41 1.81
CA THR A 26 8.48 -6.71 2.36
C THR A 26 9.94 -7.04 2.05
N GLU A 27 10.38 -6.86 0.79
CA GLU A 27 11.77 -7.07 0.35
C GLU A 27 12.75 -6.17 1.10
N LYS A 28 12.39 -4.89 1.32
CA LYS A 28 13.25 -3.92 2.00
C LYS A 28 13.35 -4.15 3.50
N THR A 29 12.27 -4.56 4.15
CA THR A 29 12.16 -4.59 5.62
C THR A 29 12.27 -5.99 6.23
N GLY A 30 12.16 -7.05 5.42
CA GLY A 30 12.11 -8.44 5.88
C GLY A 30 10.79 -8.84 6.56
N LYS A 31 9.80 -7.93 6.61
CA LYS A 31 8.45 -8.20 7.13
C LYS A 31 7.65 -9.01 6.14
N ASN A 32 6.67 -9.76 6.64
CA ASN A 32 5.70 -10.41 5.75
C ASN A 32 4.60 -9.45 5.29
N ALA A 33 3.88 -9.81 4.23
CA ALA A 33 2.84 -8.96 3.63
C ALA A 33 1.73 -8.58 4.62
N LYS A 34 1.35 -9.45 5.57
CA LYS A 34 0.32 -9.14 6.57
C LYS A 34 0.79 -8.06 7.55
N GLU A 35 2.06 -8.12 7.96
CA GLU A 35 2.64 -7.08 8.82
C GLU A 35 2.70 -5.73 8.11
N VAL A 36 3.09 -5.71 6.84
CA VAL A 36 3.10 -4.49 6.03
C VAL A 36 1.70 -3.93 5.85
N LEU A 37 0.72 -4.79 5.55
CA LEU A 37 -0.67 -4.40 5.39
C LEU A 37 -1.25 -3.81 6.69
N ALA A 38 -0.91 -4.39 7.84
CA ALA A 38 -1.31 -3.84 9.14
C ALA A 38 -0.74 -2.44 9.39
N GLU A 39 0.50 -2.16 8.96
CA GLU A 39 1.09 -0.82 9.04
C GLU A 39 0.38 0.19 8.13
N ILE A 40 0.05 -0.23 6.90
CA ILE A 40 -0.70 0.60 5.95
C ILE A 40 -2.08 0.91 6.50
N ASN A 41 -2.81 -0.09 7.00
CA ASN A 41 -4.15 0.10 7.56
C ASN A 41 -4.13 1.04 8.77
N LYS A 42 -3.19 0.84 9.69
CA LYS A 42 -3.04 1.76 10.84
C LYS A 42 -2.80 3.20 10.39
N LYS A 43 -1.91 3.39 9.40
CA LYS A 43 -1.62 4.72 8.85
C LYS A 43 -2.82 5.31 8.11
N HIS A 44 -3.61 4.47 7.45
CA HIS A 44 -4.80 4.86 6.71
C HIS A 44 -5.89 5.36 7.66
N GLU A 45 -6.11 4.66 8.77
CA GLU A 45 -6.98 5.10 9.86
C GLU A 45 -6.52 6.44 10.47
N GLU A 46 -5.21 6.64 10.65
CA GLU A 46 -4.63 7.89 11.19
C GLU A 46 -4.83 9.10 10.27
N LEU A 47 -4.68 8.90 8.95
CA LEU A 47 -4.73 9.98 7.97
C LEU A 47 -6.16 10.32 7.55
N ASN A 48 -7.03 9.32 7.50
CA ASN A 48 -8.44 9.38 7.09
C ASN A 48 -8.66 10.05 5.70
N LEU A 49 -9.69 9.67 4.96
CA LEU A 49 -10.04 10.28 3.64
C LEU A 49 -9.04 10.10 2.49
N LEU A 50 -7.85 9.53 2.69
CA LEU A 50 -6.91 9.21 1.61
C LEU A 50 -7.20 7.84 0.99
N ALA A 51 -6.91 7.67 -0.30
CA ALA A 51 -6.92 6.36 -0.94
C ALA A 51 -5.80 5.47 -0.35
N VAL A 52 -6.05 4.17 -0.21
CA VAL A 52 -5.09 3.24 0.40
C VAL A 52 -3.76 3.22 -0.35
N GLU A 53 -3.77 3.38 -1.68
CA GLU A 53 -2.58 3.37 -2.51
C GLU A 53 -1.69 4.57 -2.20
N VAL A 54 -2.29 5.73 -1.94
CA VAL A 54 -1.56 6.93 -1.51
C VAL A 54 -0.93 6.70 -0.14
N VAL A 55 -1.66 6.08 0.78
CA VAL A 55 -1.12 5.74 2.10
C VAL A 55 0.01 4.71 1.99
N ALA A 56 -0.10 3.72 1.11
CA ALA A 56 0.93 2.74 0.87
C ALA A 56 2.22 3.39 0.33
N LEU A 57 2.12 4.37 -0.58
CA LEU A 57 3.28 5.16 -1.03
C LEU A 57 3.94 5.94 0.13
N ILE A 58 3.16 6.52 1.03
CA ILE A 58 3.67 7.20 2.22
C ILE A 58 4.44 6.22 3.11
N VAL A 59 3.85 5.07 3.42
CA VAL A 59 4.50 4.04 4.24
C VAL A 59 5.78 3.55 3.57
N ALA A 60 5.77 3.28 2.26
CA ALA A 60 6.95 2.87 1.50
C ALA A 60 8.09 3.89 1.61
N ARG A 61 7.77 5.18 1.44
CA ARG A 61 8.73 6.27 1.58
C ARG A 61 9.31 6.35 3.00
N GLU A 62 8.49 6.18 4.03
CA GLU A 62 8.93 6.15 5.44
C GLU A 62 9.90 4.99 5.73
N LYS A 63 9.83 3.89 4.97
CA LYS A 63 10.77 2.76 5.05
C LYS A 63 11.98 2.88 4.12
N GLY A 64 12.13 3.98 3.39
CA GLY A 64 13.21 4.17 2.44
C GLY A 64 13.14 3.23 1.23
N VAL A 65 11.92 2.88 0.81
CA VAL A 65 11.65 2.18 -0.46
C VAL A 65 11.54 3.22 -1.57
N ASP A 66 12.22 2.98 -2.69
CA ASP A 66 12.01 3.80 -3.89
C ASP A 66 10.69 3.40 -4.55
N ILE A 67 9.83 4.40 -4.75
CA ILE A 67 8.49 4.26 -5.32
C ILE A 67 8.28 5.16 -6.54
N SER A 68 9.35 5.77 -7.05
CA SER A 68 9.26 6.79 -8.11
C SER A 68 8.55 6.30 -9.37
N ASP A 69 8.73 5.02 -9.72
CA ASP A 69 8.10 4.37 -10.88
C ASP A 69 6.65 3.91 -10.63
N LEU A 70 6.15 4.00 -9.40
CA LEU A 70 4.79 3.61 -9.04
C LEU A 70 3.83 4.81 -8.90
N ILE A 71 4.36 6.04 -8.90
CA ILE A 71 3.57 7.26 -8.69
C ILE A 71 2.50 7.41 -9.78
N ASP A 72 2.89 7.30 -11.05
CA ASP A 72 1.97 7.46 -12.19
C ASP A 72 0.84 6.41 -12.19
N ASP A 73 1.14 5.19 -11.77
CA ASP A 73 0.16 4.10 -11.69
C ASP A 73 -0.84 4.34 -10.56
N VAL A 74 -0.36 4.84 -9.41
CA VAL A 74 -1.24 5.24 -8.30
C VAL A 74 -2.09 6.45 -8.69
N GLU A 75 -1.52 7.46 -9.35
CA GLU A 75 -2.26 8.64 -9.79
C GLU A 75 -3.41 8.26 -10.72
N LYS A 76 -3.14 7.42 -11.73
CA LYS A 76 -4.18 6.90 -12.64
C LYS A 76 -5.27 6.14 -11.91
N LYS A 77 -4.92 5.34 -10.89
CA LYS A 77 -5.89 4.55 -10.13
C LYS A 77 -6.75 5.40 -9.19
N VAL A 78 -6.18 6.49 -8.65
CA VAL A 78 -6.85 7.35 -7.66
C VAL A 78 -7.68 8.44 -8.32
N LEU A 79 -7.24 8.98 -9.47
CA LEU A 79 -7.88 10.10 -10.15
C LEU A 79 -8.67 9.71 -11.41
N GLY A 80 -8.47 8.49 -11.92
CA GLY A 80 -9.21 7.93 -13.07
C GLY A 80 -10.51 7.26 -12.67
#